data_AF-A0AA87XY03-F1
#
_entry.id   AF-A0AA87XY03-F1
#
_cell.length_a   1.000
_cell.length_b   1.000
_cell.length_c   1.000
_cell.angle_alpha   90.00
_cell.angle_beta   90.00
_cell.angle_gamma   90.00
#
_symmetry.space_group_name_H-M   'P 1'
#
loop_
_entity.id
_entity.type
_entity.pdbx_description
1 polymer ?
#
loop_
_entity_poly.entity_id
_entity_poly.type
_entity_poly.pdbx_seq_one_letter_code
_entity_poly.pdbx_strand_id
1 'polypeptide(L)'
;MTRMTHTRDFMHQRGVALPVMLIMLVVMMVSSIYLLRSTNSTALTTSNLAHEDALSKAADLGIHAAYDWLSSVPKSTLYNDVPAAGYVATINPGAGQGVSNPAFWQGSTTVWDANRRDQVEYVIHRMCQFAGAYNAVNPANNCTLTAARQNVQARTRVGDSLASDAPAYQGKPQLHYVITARIAGPRGGNVMNQAVVMMGP
;
A
#
# COMPACT_ATOMS: atom_id res chain seq x y z
N MET A 1 7.37 17.53 92.75
CA MET A 1 6.55 17.23 91.56
C MET A 1 6.79 18.35 90.53
N THR A 2 7.82 18.27 89.70
CA THR A 2 7.82 17.76 88.30
C THR A 2 6.78 18.37 87.35
N ARG A 3 7.23 19.26 86.46
CA ARG A 3 6.90 19.27 85.01
C ARG A 3 7.81 20.28 84.30
N MET A 4 8.97 19.82 83.81
CA MET A 4 9.23 19.44 82.41
C MET A 4 8.91 20.54 81.39
N THR A 5 9.99 21.21 81.02
CA THR A 5 10.27 22.00 79.83
C THR A 5 9.91 21.27 78.54
N HIS A 6 9.29 21.99 77.59
CA HIS A 6 9.42 21.67 76.17
C HIS A 6 9.43 22.97 75.36
N THR A 7 10.59 23.64 75.31
CA THR A 7 10.87 24.68 74.33
C THR A 7 10.99 24.01 72.95
N ARG A 8 10.07 24.34 72.04
CA ARG A 8 10.15 23.91 70.65
C ARG A 8 11.25 24.75 69.97
N ASP A 9 12.34 24.11 69.59
CA ASP A 9 13.32 24.69 68.68
C ASP A 9 12.66 24.90 67.31
N PHE A 10 12.23 26.13 67.03
CA PHE A 10 11.99 26.56 65.66
C PHE A 10 13.36 26.78 65.02
N MET A 11 13.87 25.71 64.41
CA MET A 11 15.04 25.75 63.53
C MET A 11 14.91 26.97 62.60
N HIS A 12 15.85 27.90 62.71
CA HIS A 12 15.90 29.09 61.87
C HIS A 12 16.23 28.70 60.42
N GLN A 13 15.20 28.33 59.65
CA GLN A 13 15.28 28.22 58.19
C GLN A 13 15.30 29.63 57.59
N ARG A 14 16.46 30.28 57.57
CA ARG A 14 16.61 31.62 56.97
C ARG A 14 17.73 31.61 55.96
N GLY A 15 17.36 31.63 54.67
CA GLY A 15 18.23 32.03 53.56
C GLY A 15 18.22 31.12 52.33
N VAL A 16 18.09 29.79 52.51
CA VAL A 16 18.28 28.83 51.40
C VAL A 16 16.99 28.51 50.64
N ALA A 17 15.81 28.78 51.21
CA ALA A 17 14.53 28.46 50.58
C ALA A 17 14.28 29.23 49.26
N LEU A 18 14.66 30.51 49.21
CA LEU A 18 14.45 31.36 48.03
C LEU A 18 15.29 30.93 46.81
N PRO A 19 16.61 30.69 46.93
CA PRO A 19 17.40 30.19 45.80
C PRO A 19 17.00 28.78 45.36
N VAL A 20 16.61 27.90 46.29
CA VAL A 20 16.11 26.55 45.94
C VAL A 20 14.82 26.63 45.14
N MET A 21 13.86 27.45 45.58
CA MET A 21 12.61 27.68 44.84
C MET A 21 12.88 28.22 43.43
N LEU A 22 13.83 29.14 43.29
CA LEU A 22 14.17 29.74 41.99
C LEU A 22 14.81 28.70 41.04
N ILE A 23 15.70 27.84 41.56
CA ILE A 23 16.27 26.73 40.78
C ILE A 23 15.18 25.76 40.34
N MET A 24 14.25 25.39 41.22
CA MET A 24 13.14 24.50 40.89
C MET A 24 12.23 25.11 39.81
N LEU A 25 11.93 26.41 39.90
CA LEU A 25 11.17 27.15 38.89
C LEU A 25 11.86 27.11 37.52
N VAL A 26 13.18 27.35 37.50
CA VAL A 26 13.97 27.29 36.26
C VAL A 26 13.96 25.88 35.67
N VAL A 27 14.16 24.84 36.48
CA VAL A 27 14.13 23.44 36.01
C VAL A 27 12.77 23.11 35.41
N MET A 28 11.66 23.45 36.08
CA MET A 28 10.31 23.21 35.55
C MET A 28 10.04 23.99 34.24
N MET A 29 10.54 25.23 34.12
CA MET A 29 10.44 26.01 32.89
C MET A 29 11.21 25.35 31.73
N VAL A 30 12.43 24.88 31.98
CA VAL A 30 13.25 24.19 30.98
C VAL A 30 12.58 22.89 30.51
N SER A 31 12.01 22.11 31.44
CA SER A 31 11.25 20.89 31.09
C SER A 31 10.02 21.20 30.22
N SER A 32 9.30 22.28 30.53
CA SER A 32 8.09 22.68 29.80
C SER A 32 8.40 23.08 28.34
N ILE A 33 9.47 23.83 28.12
CA ILE A 33 9.93 24.22 26.77
C ILE A 33 10.31 22.98 25.94
N TYR A 34 10.97 22.00 26.56
CA TYR A 34 11.33 20.76 25.89
C TYR A 34 10.08 19.97 25.46
N LEU A 35 9.06 19.90 26.31
CA LEU A 35 7.79 19.24 26.00
C LEU A 35 7.06 19.92 24.83
N LEU A 36 7.02 21.25 24.79
CA LEU A 36 6.41 21.99 23.67
C LEU A 36 7.13 21.71 22.34
N ARG A 37 8.46 21.69 22.36
CA ARG A 37 9.25 21.37 21.15
C ARG A 37 9.03 19.93 20.69
N SER A 38 8.96 18.99 21.64
CA SER A 38 8.62 17.58 21.38
C SER A 38 7.22 17.46 20.74
N THR A 39 6.22 18.14 21.30
CA THR A 39 4.84 18.12 20.81
C THR A 39 4.70 18.72 19.42
N ASN A 40 5.39 19.84 19.14
CA ASN A 40 5.39 20.42 17.80
C ASN A 40 6.03 19.47 16.77
N SER A 41 7.13 18.79 17.15
CA SER A 41 7.75 17.80 16.27
C SER A 41 6.83 16.60 16.02
N THR A 42 6.16 16.07 17.04
CA THR A 42 5.23 14.93 16.89
C THR A 42 3.99 15.32 16.10
N ALA A 43 3.50 16.55 16.24
CA ALA A 43 2.38 17.05 15.46
C ALA A 43 2.72 17.13 13.96
N LEU A 44 3.91 17.62 13.60
CA LEU A 44 4.34 17.72 12.21
C LEU A 44 4.55 16.35 11.57
N THR A 45 5.18 15.40 12.27
CA THR A 45 5.36 14.04 11.74
C THR A 45 4.02 13.33 11.56
N THR A 46 3.11 13.48 12.52
CA THR A 46 1.74 12.92 12.43
C THR A 46 0.98 13.53 11.26
N SER A 47 1.11 14.83 11.02
CA SER A 47 0.47 15.48 9.88
C SER A 47 1.00 14.99 8.53
N ASN A 48 2.31 14.72 8.42
CA ASN A 48 2.88 14.19 7.18
C ASN A 48 2.42 12.75 6.93
N LEU A 49 2.44 11.91 7.97
CA LEU A 49 1.93 10.54 7.86
C LEU A 49 0.44 10.50 7.51
N ALA A 50 -0.38 11.37 8.13
CA ALA A 50 -1.80 11.48 7.78
C ALA A 50 -2.01 11.93 6.32
N HIS A 51 -1.11 12.76 5.79
CA HIS A 51 -1.14 13.14 4.38
C HIS A 51 -0.77 11.97 3.46
N GLU A 52 0.26 11.19 3.79
CA GLU A 52 0.63 9.98 3.04
C GLU A 52 -0.47 8.91 3.06
N ASP A 53 -1.13 8.71 4.22
CA ASP A 53 -2.29 7.80 4.33
C ASP A 53 -3.48 8.29 3.47
N ALA A 54 -3.76 9.59 3.47
CA ALA A 54 -4.81 10.17 2.64
C ALA A 54 -4.50 9.99 1.13
N LEU A 55 -3.25 10.20 0.72
CA LEU A 55 -2.79 9.96 -0.65
C LEU A 55 -2.85 8.46 -1.02
N SER A 56 -2.49 7.57 -0.11
CA SER A 56 -2.60 6.11 -0.32
C SER A 56 -4.04 5.70 -0.59
N LYS A 57 -4.98 6.17 0.24
CA LYS A 57 -6.42 5.93 0.03
C LYS A 57 -6.95 6.53 -1.27
N ALA A 58 -6.37 7.64 -1.73
CA ALA A 58 -6.72 8.23 -3.01
C ALA A 58 -6.18 7.37 -4.18
N ALA A 59 -4.96 6.84 -4.07
CA ALA A 59 -4.35 5.96 -5.08
C ALA A 59 -5.16 4.66 -5.30
N ASP A 60 -5.83 4.14 -4.28
CA ASP A 60 -6.69 2.96 -4.40
C ASP A 60 -7.84 3.13 -5.39
N LEU A 61 -8.28 4.37 -5.67
CA LEU A 61 -9.26 4.65 -6.73
C LEU A 61 -8.77 4.14 -8.09
N GLY A 62 -7.48 4.34 -8.40
CA GLY A 62 -6.87 3.85 -9.64
C GLY A 62 -6.87 2.33 -9.71
N ILE A 63 -6.66 1.65 -8.58
CA ILE A 63 -6.71 0.19 -8.50
C ILE A 63 -8.13 -0.33 -8.77
N HIS A 64 -9.13 0.30 -8.15
CA HIS A 64 -10.54 -0.07 -8.37
C HIS A 64 -10.98 0.18 -9.81
N ALA A 65 -10.69 1.36 -10.38
CA ALA A 65 -11.04 1.67 -11.77
C ALA A 65 -10.38 0.71 -12.77
N ALA A 66 -9.10 0.38 -12.53
CA ALA A 66 -8.37 -0.60 -13.33
C ALA A 66 -8.99 -2.00 -13.24
N TYR A 67 -9.34 -2.45 -12.03
CA TYR A 67 -9.96 -3.76 -11.81
C TYR A 67 -11.35 -3.86 -12.43
N ASP A 68 -12.17 -2.82 -12.29
CA ASP A 68 -13.52 -2.75 -12.86
C ASP A 68 -13.47 -2.88 -14.39
N TRP A 69 -12.54 -2.16 -15.04
CA TRP A 69 -12.30 -2.32 -16.47
C TRP A 69 -11.83 -3.73 -16.81
N LEU A 70 -10.79 -4.22 -16.12
CA LEU A 70 -10.15 -5.51 -16.40
C LEU A 70 -11.09 -6.72 -16.21
N SER A 71 -12.02 -6.63 -15.27
CA SER A 71 -13.03 -7.67 -15.02
C SER A 71 -14.18 -7.66 -16.03
N SER A 72 -14.50 -6.50 -16.62
CA SER A 72 -15.58 -6.32 -17.59
C SER A 72 -15.22 -6.70 -19.04
N VAL A 73 -13.93 -6.64 -19.38
CA VAL A 73 -13.46 -6.78 -20.76
C VAL A 73 -13.34 -8.25 -21.20
N PRO A 74 -13.72 -8.59 -22.45
CA PRO A 74 -13.54 -9.93 -22.98
C PRO A 74 -12.05 -10.32 -23.08
N LYS A 75 -11.74 -11.58 -22.78
CA LYS A 75 -10.36 -12.05 -22.66
C LYS A 75 -9.56 -11.99 -23.96
N SER A 76 -10.21 -12.04 -25.12
CA SER A 76 -9.59 -11.85 -26.43
C SER A 76 -9.01 -10.45 -26.62
N THR A 77 -9.61 -9.42 -26.02
CA THR A 77 -9.09 -8.04 -26.06
C THR A 77 -7.80 -7.90 -25.26
N LEU A 78 -7.65 -8.69 -24.18
CA LEU A 78 -6.47 -8.69 -23.32
C LEU A 78 -5.24 -9.32 -23.98
N TYR A 79 -5.37 -9.88 -25.19
CA TYR A 79 -4.22 -10.37 -25.95
C TYR A 79 -3.34 -9.24 -26.48
N ASN A 80 -3.89 -8.05 -26.71
CA ASN A 80 -3.14 -6.90 -27.23
C ASN A 80 -3.15 -5.76 -26.22
N ASP A 81 -2.20 -4.84 -26.34
CA ASP A 81 -2.17 -3.63 -25.51
C ASP A 81 -3.42 -2.77 -25.74
N VAL A 82 -3.93 -2.17 -24.68
CA VAL A 82 -5.04 -1.21 -24.73
C VAL A 82 -4.63 0.04 -23.94
N PRO A 83 -3.80 0.93 -24.53
CA PRO A 83 -3.28 2.10 -23.84
C PRO A 83 -4.38 3.05 -23.35
N ALA A 84 -5.50 3.15 -24.10
CA ALA A 84 -6.64 3.98 -23.72
C ALA A 84 -7.24 3.60 -22.35
N ALA A 85 -7.04 2.36 -21.90
CA ALA A 85 -7.53 1.85 -20.63
C ALA A 85 -6.41 1.62 -19.59
N GLY A 86 -5.17 2.01 -19.90
CA GLY A 86 -4.05 1.77 -18.99
C GLY A 86 -3.48 0.34 -19.06
N TYR A 87 -3.78 -0.45 -20.10
CA TYR A 87 -3.47 -1.88 -20.15
C TYR A 87 -2.34 -2.24 -21.10
N VAL A 88 -1.41 -3.04 -20.59
CA VAL A 88 -0.26 -3.59 -21.30
C VAL A 88 -0.30 -5.12 -21.19
N ALA A 89 -0.30 -5.81 -22.33
CA ALA A 89 -0.42 -7.26 -22.45
C ALA A 89 0.87 -8.01 -22.07
N THR A 90 1.92 -7.28 -21.72
CA THR A 90 3.26 -7.79 -21.38
C THR A 90 3.72 -7.30 -20.01
N ILE A 91 4.73 -7.99 -19.48
CA ILE A 91 5.50 -7.53 -18.33
C ILE A 91 6.41 -6.38 -18.81
N ASN A 92 6.00 -5.14 -18.54
CA ASN A 92 6.74 -3.94 -18.92
C ASN A 92 7.18 -3.16 -17.68
N PRO A 93 8.47 -2.80 -17.58
CA PRO A 93 9.60 -3.29 -18.36
C PRO A 93 9.89 -4.75 -17.95
N GLY A 94 10.73 -5.45 -18.73
CA GLY A 94 11.02 -6.86 -18.52
C GLY A 94 11.43 -7.20 -17.07
N ALA A 95 11.37 -8.48 -16.72
CA ALA A 95 11.64 -8.97 -15.35
C ALA A 95 12.90 -8.31 -14.72
N GLY A 96 12.73 -7.72 -13.54
CA GLY A 96 13.80 -7.01 -12.81
C GLY A 96 13.85 -5.49 -13.02
N GLN A 97 12.99 -4.94 -13.88
CA GLN A 97 12.81 -3.50 -14.05
C GLN A 97 11.47 -3.09 -13.43
N GLY A 98 11.48 -2.16 -12.49
CA GLY A 98 10.30 -1.80 -11.69
C GLY A 98 9.75 -0.40 -11.98
N VAL A 99 8.93 0.08 -11.05
CA VAL A 99 8.19 1.36 -11.11
C VAL A 99 9.06 2.59 -11.37
N SER A 100 10.35 2.54 -11.00
CA SER A 100 11.32 3.63 -11.19
C SER A 100 11.73 3.83 -12.65
N ASN A 101 11.54 2.83 -13.53
CA ASN A 101 11.84 2.97 -14.94
C ASN A 101 10.68 3.69 -15.66
N PRO A 102 10.91 4.79 -16.41
CA PRO A 102 9.86 5.46 -17.17
C PRO A 102 9.10 4.54 -18.14
N ALA A 103 9.74 3.49 -18.67
CA ALA A 103 9.11 2.51 -19.54
C ALA A 103 7.96 1.74 -18.85
N PHE A 104 8.01 1.60 -17.51
CA PHE A 104 6.95 0.97 -16.72
C PHE A 104 5.60 1.67 -16.88
N TRP A 105 5.62 2.98 -17.11
CA TRP A 105 4.42 3.80 -17.23
C TRP A 105 3.98 3.99 -18.69
N GLN A 106 4.58 3.28 -19.65
CA GLN A 106 4.13 3.34 -21.03
C GLN A 106 2.75 2.70 -21.18
N GLY A 107 1.82 3.47 -21.74
CA GLY A 107 0.44 3.03 -21.87
C GLY A 107 -0.35 3.12 -20.57
N SER A 108 0.13 3.86 -19.56
CA SER A 108 -0.66 4.24 -18.39
C SER A 108 -1.81 5.18 -18.79
N THR A 109 -2.83 5.23 -17.94
CA THR A 109 -3.92 6.18 -18.06
C THR A 109 -4.20 6.84 -16.72
N THR A 110 -5.02 7.88 -16.72
CA THR A 110 -5.34 8.62 -15.51
C THR A 110 -6.83 8.61 -15.21
N VAL A 111 -7.16 8.56 -13.93
CA VAL A 111 -8.52 8.70 -13.41
C VAL A 111 -8.58 9.96 -12.55
N TRP A 112 -9.65 10.73 -12.72
CA TRP A 112 -9.91 11.94 -11.95
C TRP A 112 -10.81 11.64 -10.75
N ASP A 113 -10.35 11.95 -9.55
CA ASP A 113 -11.18 11.91 -8.34
C ASP A 113 -11.90 13.26 -8.18
N ALA A 114 -13.18 13.30 -8.54
CA ALA A 114 -13.99 14.51 -8.39
C ALA A 114 -14.15 14.96 -6.92
N ASN A 115 -14.12 14.02 -5.97
CA ASN A 115 -14.31 14.30 -4.55
C ASN A 115 -13.04 14.86 -3.91
N ARG A 116 -11.88 14.29 -4.26
CA ARG A 116 -10.58 14.69 -3.69
C ARG A 116 -9.86 15.77 -4.52
N ARG A 117 -10.32 16.02 -5.75
CA ARG A 117 -9.70 16.95 -6.72
C ARG A 117 -8.27 16.57 -7.08
N ASP A 118 -8.00 15.26 -7.09
CA ASP A 118 -6.69 14.69 -7.39
C ASP A 118 -6.78 13.79 -8.63
N GLN A 119 -5.65 13.65 -9.32
CA GLN A 119 -5.50 12.77 -10.47
C GLN A 119 -4.64 11.56 -10.07
N VAL A 120 -5.14 10.36 -10.33
CA VAL A 120 -4.44 9.11 -10.09
C VAL A 120 -4.06 8.51 -11.43
N GLU A 121 -2.80 8.14 -11.60
CA GLU A 121 -2.32 7.45 -12.79
C GLU A 121 -2.18 5.97 -12.49
N TYR A 122 -2.69 5.10 -13.36
CA TYR A 122 -2.56 3.67 -13.21
C TYR A 122 -2.14 2.98 -14.50
N VAL A 123 -1.51 1.82 -14.33
CA VAL A 123 -1.14 0.90 -15.41
C VAL A 123 -1.37 -0.54 -14.96
N ILE A 124 -1.86 -1.36 -15.89
CA ILE A 124 -2.16 -2.77 -15.72
C ILE A 124 -1.19 -3.55 -16.59
N HIS A 125 -0.35 -4.35 -15.95
CA HIS A 125 0.54 -5.27 -16.65
C HIS A 125 -0.01 -6.68 -16.55
N ARG A 126 -0.25 -7.31 -17.69
CA ARG A 126 -0.41 -8.76 -17.76
C ARG A 126 0.97 -9.38 -17.61
N MET A 127 1.13 -10.28 -16.65
CA MET A 127 2.42 -10.95 -16.38
C MET A 127 2.74 -12.02 -17.43
N CYS A 128 2.83 -11.61 -18.68
CA CYS A 128 3.21 -12.43 -19.84
C CYS A 128 4.41 -11.80 -20.54
N GLN A 129 5.25 -12.63 -21.13
CA GLN A 129 6.42 -12.13 -21.86
C GLN A 129 6.04 -11.49 -23.19
N PHE A 130 4.99 -11.98 -23.85
CA PHE A 130 4.55 -11.48 -25.16
C PHE A 130 3.04 -11.22 -25.18
N ALA A 131 2.64 -10.31 -26.07
CA ALA A 131 1.24 -10.16 -26.45
C ALA A 131 0.72 -11.45 -27.11
N GLY A 132 -0.58 -11.70 -27.01
CA GLY A 132 -1.24 -12.88 -27.55
C GLY A 132 -1.83 -13.81 -26.49
N ALA A 133 -2.33 -14.95 -26.95
CA ALA A 133 -2.84 -16.00 -26.08
C ALA A 133 -1.77 -16.48 -25.10
N TYR A 134 -2.20 -16.85 -23.89
CA TYR A 134 -1.27 -17.30 -22.83
C TYR A 134 -0.56 -18.62 -23.18
N ASN A 135 -1.18 -19.41 -24.04
CA ASN A 135 -0.71 -20.71 -24.52
C ASN A 135 -0.21 -20.64 -25.98
N ALA A 136 0.13 -19.45 -26.47
CA ALA A 136 0.73 -19.31 -27.80
C ALA A 136 2.05 -20.09 -27.83
N VAL A 137 2.26 -20.85 -28.89
CA VAL A 137 3.45 -21.70 -29.08
C VAL A 137 4.50 -21.07 -30.00
N ASN A 138 4.09 -20.11 -30.85
CA ASN A 138 4.95 -19.45 -31.83
C ASN A 138 4.66 -17.93 -31.89
N PRO A 139 5.40 -17.08 -31.15
CA PRO A 139 6.40 -17.43 -30.12
C PRO A 139 5.75 -18.05 -28.87
N ALA A 140 6.52 -18.82 -28.11
CA ALA A 140 6.08 -19.36 -26.83
C ALA A 140 5.82 -18.22 -25.84
N ASN A 141 4.57 -18.04 -25.40
CA ASN A 141 4.23 -16.99 -24.45
C ASN A 141 4.40 -17.49 -23.02
N ASN A 142 5.43 -17.01 -22.32
CA ASN A 142 5.65 -17.34 -20.92
C ASN A 142 4.87 -16.39 -20.03
N CYS A 143 3.81 -16.89 -19.38
CA CYS A 143 2.98 -16.14 -18.46
C CYS A 143 3.12 -16.66 -17.03
N THR A 144 3.07 -15.76 -16.05
CA THR A 144 2.90 -16.12 -14.64
C THR A 144 1.49 -16.62 -14.42
N LEU A 145 1.40 -17.92 -14.15
CA LEU A 145 0.16 -18.66 -13.97
C LEU A 145 0.16 -19.28 -12.58
N THR A 146 -0.97 -19.20 -11.87
CA THR A 146 -1.24 -20.07 -10.73
C THR A 146 -2.15 -21.20 -11.20
N ALA A 147 -1.88 -22.42 -10.74
CA ALA A 147 -2.76 -23.56 -10.99
C ALA A 147 -4.20 -23.18 -10.61
N ALA A 148 -5.16 -23.60 -11.42
CA ALA A 148 -6.53 -23.27 -11.14
C ALA A 148 -6.93 -23.74 -9.75
N ARG A 149 -7.67 -22.89 -9.03
CA ARG A 149 -8.51 -23.41 -7.96
C ARG A 149 -9.48 -24.37 -8.64
N GLN A 150 -9.39 -25.67 -8.32
CA GLN A 150 -10.53 -26.54 -8.53
C GLN A 150 -11.66 -25.89 -7.73
N ASN A 151 -12.59 -25.21 -8.41
CA ASN A 151 -13.91 -25.02 -7.85
C ASN A 151 -14.40 -26.44 -7.59
N VAL A 152 -14.32 -26.90 -6.35
CA VAL A 152 -14.77 -28.24 -5.94
C VAL A 152 -16.30 -28.26 -5.99
N GLN A 153 -16.84 -28.12 -7.19
CA GLN A 153 -18.15 -28.62 -7.59
C GLN A 153 -17.99 -29.96 -8.31
N ALA A 154 -16.81 -30.59 -8.22
CA ALA A 154 -16.72 -32.02 -8.45
C ALA A 154 -17.54 -32.71 -7.35
N ARG A 155 -18.43 -33.62 -7.75
CA ARG A 155 -19.21 -34.48 -6.85
C ARG A 155 -18.31 -35.39 -5.98
N THR A 156 -17.01 -35.40 -6.24
CA THR A 156 -16.00 -36.24 -5.60
C THR A 156 -15.05 -35.41 -4.72
N ARG A 157 -14.75 -35.95 -3.55
CA ARG A 157 -13.90 -35.33 -2.53
C ARG A 157 -12.42 -35.43 -2.95
N VAL A 158 -11.62 -34.52 -2.43
CA VAL A 158 -10.15 -34.62 -2.52
C VAL A 158 -9.74 -35.94 -1.86
N GLY A 159 -9.21 -36.88 -2.66
CA GLY A 159 -8.87 -38.25 -2.23
C GLY A 159 -9.66 -39.38 -2.89
N ASP A 160 -10.70 -39.07 -3.68
CA ASP A 160 -11.41 -40.10 -4.45
C ASP A 160 -10.57 -40.60 -5.64
N SER A 161 -10.53 -41.92 -5.83
CA SER A 161 -9.87 -42.56 -6.96
C SER A 161 -10.67 -42.32 -8.24
N LEU A 162 -10.36 -41.23 -8.96
CA LEU A 162 -10.78 -41.12 -10.35
C LEU A 162 -9.94 -42.07 -11.21
N ALA A 163 -10.59 -42.75 -12.16
CA ALA A 163 -9.90 -43.56 -13.15
C ALA A 163 -8.80 -42.74 -13.84
N SER A 164 -7.61 -43.32 -14.03
CA SER A 164 -6.48 -42.67 -14.73
C SER A 164 -6.84 -42.15 -16.13
N ASP A 165 -7.92 -42.67 -16.73
CA ASP A 165 -8.37 -42.34 -18.08
C ASP A 165 -9.51 -41.31 -18.12
N ALA A 166 -9.94 -40.76 -16.98
CA ALA A 166 -10.85 -39.63 -16.98
C ALA A 166 -10.10 -38.37 -17.45
N PRO A 167 -10.59 -37.61 -18.44
CA PRO A 167 -10.02 -36.31 -18.76
C PRO A 167 -10.12 -35.45 -17.51
N ALA A 168 -9.00 -35.28 -16.80
CA ALA A 168 -8.89 -34.26 -15.79
C ALA A 168 -9.08 -32.95 -16.55
N TYR A 169 -10.27 -32.36 -16.46
CA TYR A 169 -10.44 -30.95 -16.79
C TYR A 169 -9.54 -30.20 -15.82
N GLN A 170 -8.25 -30.07 -16.17
CA GLN A 170 -7.35 -29.18 -15.48
C GLN A 170 -8.06 -27.84 -15.50
N GLY A 171 -8.39 -27.33 -14.30
CA GLY A 171 -9.03 -26.03 -14.22
C GLY A 171 -8.18 -25.04 -15.03
N LYS A 172 -8.83 -24.12 -15.72
CA LYS A 172 -8.13 -23.08 -16.48
C LYS A 172 -7.20 -22.32 -15.52
N PRO A 173 -5.88 -22.24 -15.80
CA PRO A 173 -4.94 -21.59 -14.89
C PRO A 173 -5.34 -20.14 -14.66
N GLN A 174 -4.97 -19.54 -13.53
CA GLN A 174 -5.22 -18.12 -13.29
C GLN A 174 -4.00 -17.30 -13.73
N LEU A 175 -4.20 -16.38 -14.67
CA LEU A 175 -3.22 -15.38 -15.08
C LEU A 175 -3.11 -14.29 -14.03
N HIS A 176 -1.87 -13.86 -13.79
CA HIS A 176 -1.56 -12.73 -12.93
C HIS A 176 -1.55 -11.42 -13.71
N TYR A 177 -2.21 -10.43 -13.14
CA TYR A 177 -2.22 -9.05 -13.59
C TYR A 177 -1.72 -8.19 -12.43
N VAL A 178 -0.76 -7.31 -12.68
CA VAL A 178 -0.26 -6.35 -11.68
C VAL A 178 -0.81 -4.98 -12.02
N ILE A 179 -1.65 -4.47 -11.14
CA ILE A 179 -2.20 -3.12 -11.21
C ILE A 179 -1.35 -2.23 -10.34
N THR A 180 -0.87 -1.13 -10.91
CA THR A 180 0.05 -0.19 -10.26
C THR A 180 -0.56 1.21 -10.40
N ALA A 181 -1.00 1.81 -9.29
CA ALA A 181 -1.59 3.14 -9.25
C ALA A 181 -0.77 4.15 -8.42
N ARG A 182 -0.34 5.25 -9.03
CA ARG A 182 0.37 6.34 -8.36
C ARG A 182 -0.45 7.62 -8.29
N ILE A 183 -0.19 8.40 -7.25
CA ILE A 183 -0.70 9.77 -7.10
C ILE A 183 0.45 10.69 -6.75
N ALA A 184 0.51 11.84 -7.42
CA ALA A 184 1.40 12.94 -7.09
C ALA A 184 0.59 14.01 -6.36
N GLY A 185 0.79 14.10 -5.05
CA GLY A 185 0.11 15.07 -4.20
C GLY A 185 0.60 16.50 -4.45
N PRO A 186 -0.25 17.52 -4.19
CA PRO A 186 0.09 18.93 -4.43
C PRO A 186 1.25 19.46 -3.57
N ARG A 187 1.60 18.74 -2.50
CA ARG A 187 2.74 19.05 -1.62
C ARG A 187 4.02 18.29 -1.99
N GLY A 188 4.04 17.64 -3.16
CA GLY A 188 5.19 16.86 -3.66
C GLY A 188 5.30 15.44 -3.11
N GLY A 189 4.30 14.96 -2.35
CA GLY A 189 4.25 13.57 -1.89
C GLY A 189 3.87 12.64 -3.03
N ASN A 190 4.68 11.61 -3.30
CA ASN A 190 4.38 10.58 -4.30
C ASN A 190 4.06 9.27 -3.59
N VAL A 191 2.82 8.80 -3.73
CA VAL A 191 2.38 7.52 -3.16
C VAL A 191 2.01 6.57 -4.29
N MET A 192 2.27 5.28 -4.06
CA MET A 192 2.27 4.23 -5.06
C MET A 192 1.72 2.96 -4.44
N ASN A 193 0.53 2.54 -4.87
CA ASN A 193 -0.11 1.30 -4.43
C ASN A 193 -0.11 0.27 -5.55
N GLN A 194 0.11 -1.00 -5.19
CA GLN A 194 0.14 -2.11 -6.13
C GLN A 194 -0.77 -3.24 -5.67
N ALA A 195 -1.50 -3.82 -6.61
CA ALA A 195 -2.35 -4.98 -6.39
C ALA A 195 -2.10 -6.04 -7.45
N VAL A 196 -2.08 -7.30 -7.02
CA VAL A 196 -2.01 -8.46 -7.92
C VAL A 196 -3.38 -9.09 -8.03
N VAL A 197 -3.88 -9.21 -9.25
CA VAL A 197 -5.20 -9.78 -9.57
C VAL A 197 -5.00 -11.06 -10.36
N MET A 198 -5.69 -12.12 -9.93
CA MET A 198 -5.70 -13.41 -10.59
C MET A 198 -7.01 -13.63 -11.32
N MET A 199 -6.97 -13.87 -12.63
CA MET A 199 -8.15 -14.15 -13.44
C MET A 199 -7.90 -15.28 -14.42
N GLY A 200 -8.94 -16.05 -14.74
CA GLY A 200 -8.85 -17.06 -15.80
C GLY A 200 -8.51 -16.45 -17.17
N PRO A 201 -7.87 -17.22 -18.06
CA PRO A 201 -7.60 -16.86 -19.44
C PRO A 201 -8.86 -16.71 -20.28
#